data_AF-U6D8C4-F1
#
_entry.id   AF-U6D8C4-F1
#
_cell.length_a   1.000
_cell.length_b   1.000
_cell.length_c   1.000
_cell.angle_alpha   90.00
_cell.angle_beta   90.00
_cell.angle_gamma   90.00
#
_symmetry.space_group_name_H-M   'P 1'
#
loop_
_entity.id
_entity.type
_entity.pdbx_description
1 polymer ?
#
loop_
_entity_poly.entity_id
_entity_poly.type
_entity_poly.pdbx_seq_one_letter_code
_entity_poly.pdbx_strand_id
1 'polypeptide(L)'
;MAPHWAVWLLAVELCGLGIRAEMWWNLVPRKTVSSGELAAVVRRFSQTGIQDFLTLTLTEQTGLLYVGAREALFAFSVEALELQGAISWEAPAEKKAECIQKGKSNQTECFNFIRFLQPYNTSHLYVCGTYAFQPKCTYIDMLTFTLERGEFEDGKGKCPYDPAKGHTGLLVDGELYSATLNNFLGTEPVILRNMGPHHSMKTEYLAFWLNEPHFVGSAYIPESVGSFTGDDDKVYFFFSERAVEYDCYAEQVVARVARVCKGDMGGARTLQRKWTTFLKARLVCSAPDWQLYFNQLQALHTLRDASWHNTTFFGVFRARW
;
A
#
# COMPACT_ATOMS: atom_id res chain seq x y z
N MET A 1 -47.67 -72.86 21.54
CA MET A 1 -48.56 -71.87 22.17
C MET A 1 -47.78 -70.58 22.31
N ALA A 2 -48.15 -69.56 21.54
CA ALA A 2 -47.82 -68.17 21.84
C ALA A 2 -48.60 -67.74 23.11
N PRO A 3 -48.18 -66.70 23.85
CA PRO A 3 -48.22 -65.30 23.38
C PRO A 3 -46.93 -64.51 23.75
N HIS A 4 -46.37 -63.62 22.92
CA HIS A 4 -46.64 -62.16 22.83
C HIS A 4 -47.12 -61.56 24.18
N TRP A 5 -46.66 -60.42 24.72
CA TRP A 5 -46.72 -59.05 24.19
C TRP A 5 -45.62 -58.18 24.86
N ALA A 6 -44.78 -57.55 24.02
CA ALA A 6 -44.32 -56.15 24.00
C ALA A 6 -43.86 -55.39 25.27
N VAL A 7 -42.61 -54.88 25.28
CA VAL A 7 -42.31 -53.42 25.39
C VAL A 7 -41.03 -53.11 24.59
N TRP A 8 -41.10 -52.02 23.82
CA TRP A 8 -40.12 -51.50 22.88
C TRP A 8 -38.93 -50.80 23.56
N LEU A 9 -37.72 -50.95 23.02
CA LEU A 9 -36.69 -49.90 23.01
C LEU A 9 -35.85 -50.04 21.73
N LEU A 10 -36.05 -49.10 20.81
CA LEU A 10 -35.21 -48.84 19.64
C LEU A 10 -33.92 -48.15 20.11
N ALA A 11 -32.77 -48.80 19.93
CA ALA A 11 -31.48 -48.13 19.89
C ALA A 11 -31.04 -48.06 18.43
N VAL A 12 -31.24 -46.90 17.83
CA VAL A 12 -30.62 -46.48 16.57
C VAL A 12 -29.18 -46.13 16.91
N GLU A 13 -28.23 -47.02 16.63
CA GLU A 13 -26.82 -46.63 16.56
C GLU A 13 -26.58 -45.99 15.18
N LEU A 14 -26.42 -44.68 15.23
CA LEU A 14 -26.10 -43.81 14.11
C LEU A 14 -24.80 -44.23 13.42
N CYS A 15 -24.85 -44.20 12.08
CA CYS A 15 -23.72 -43.94 11.20
C CYS A 15 -22.77 -42.87 11.77
N GLY A 16 -21.63 -43.32 12.30
CA GLY A 16 -20.48 -42.49 12.62
C GLY A 16 -19.37 -42.63 11.58
N LEU A 17 -19.70 -42.73 10.29
CA LEU A 17 -18.73 -42.51 9.21
C LEU A 17 -18.47 -41.00 9.13
N GLY A 18 -17.63 -40.52 10.05
CA GLY A 18 -16.93 -39.25 9.89
C GLY A 18 -15.94 -39.39 8.73
N ILE A 19 -16.45 -39.33 7.51
CA ILE A 19 -15.64 -39.04 6.33
C ILE A 19 -15.11 -37.63 6.56
N ARG A 20 -13.92 -37.56 7.15
CA ARG A 20 -13.05 -36.40 7.05
C ARG A 20 -12.85 -36.24 5.55
N ALA A 21 -13.56 -35.29 4.95
CA ALA A 21 -13.37 -34.95 3.55
C ALA A 21 -11.93 -34.47 3.42
N GLU A 22 -11.03 -35.40 3.07
CA GLU A 22 -9.73 -35.04 2.55
C GLU A 22 -10.00 -34.31 1.25
N MET A 23 -10.12 -33.00 1.35
CA MET A 23 -10.24 -32.13 0.19
C MET A 23 -8.89 -32.23 -0.54
N TRP A 24 -8.82 -33.10 -1.54
CA TRP A 24 -7.67 -33.25 -2.42
C TRP A 24 -7.57 -32.00 -3.31
N TRP A 25 -7.10 -30.90 -2.73
CA TRP A 25 -6.69 -29.75 -3.51
C TRP A 25 -5.49 -30.19 -4.34
N ASN A 26 -5.66 -30.27 -5.67
CA ASN A 26 -4.52 -30.41 -6.54
C ASN A 26 -3.72 -29.09 -6.46
N LEU A 27 -2.60 -29.12 -5.72
CA LEU A 27 -1.72 -27.98 -5.50
C LEU A 27 -0.92 -27.60 -6.76
N VAL A 28 -0.98 -28.42 -7.82
CA VAL A 28 -0.32 -28.16 -9.09
C VAL A 28 -1.19 -27.20 -9.91
N PRO A 29 -0.64 -26.07 -10.39
CA PRO A 29 -1.35 -25.19 -11.31
C PRO A 29 -1.87 -25.96 -12.51
N ARG A 30 -3.14 -25.74 -12.89
CA ARG A 30 -3.76 -26.41 -14.05
C ARG A 30 -2.96 -26.21 -15.34
N LYS A 31 -2.32 -25.05 -15.49
CA LYS A 31 -1.47 -24.69 -16.63
C LYS A 31 -0.26 -23.95 -16.12
N THR A 32 0.93 -24.40 -16.49
CA THR A 32 2.19 -23.70 -16.26
C THR A 32 2.70 -23.22 -17.61
N VAL A 33 2.96 -21.91 -17.72
CA VAL A 33 3.49 -21.30 -18.96
C VAL A 33 4.92 -20.86 -18.68
N SER A 34 5.87 -21.36 -19.47
CA SER A 34 7.29 -21.04 -19.32
C SER A 34 7.61 -19.64 -19.86
N SER A 35 8.74 -19.07 -19.43
CA SER A 35 9.19 -17.76 -19.95
C SER A 35 9.42 -17.76 -21.46
N GLY A 36 9.80 -18.91 -22.05
CA GLY A 36 9.98 -19.06 -23.49
C GLY A 36 8.64 -18.99 -24.24
N GLU A 37 7.59 -19.63 -23.72
CA GLU A 37 6.24 -19.56 -24.28
C GLU A 37 5.63 -18.16 -24.13
N LEU A 38 5.93 -17.47 -23.01
CA LEU A 38 5.48 -16.09 -22.80
C LEU A 38 6.11 -15.10 -23.78
N ALA A 39 7.29 -15.39 -24.34
CA ALA A 39 7.97 -14.48 -25.26
C ALA A 39 7.15 -14.19 -26.52
N ALA A 40 6.27 -15.11 -26.94
CA ALA A 40 5.40 -14.94 -28.10
C ALA A 40 4.13 -14.13 -27.81
N VAL A 41 3.74 -13.96 -26.54
CA VAL A 41 2.45 -13.38 -26.13
C VAL A 41 2.56 -12.17 -25.21
N VAL A 42 3.74 -11.92 -24.61
CA VAL A 42 3.99 -10.80 -23.70
C VAL A 42 4.93 -9.79 -24.34
N ARG A 43 4.56 -8.51 -24.26
CA ARG A 43 5.47 -7.40 -24.56
C ARG A 43 6.35 -7.12 -23.34
N ARG A 44 7.66 -7.08 -23.57
CA ARG A 44 8.66 -6.79 -22.54
C ARG A 44 9.29 -5.44 -22.82
N PHE A 45 9.42 -4.64 -21.77
CA PHE A 45 10.14 -3.38 -21.83
C PHE A 45 11.39 -3.47 -20.96
N SER A 46 12.50 -2.96 -21.47
CA SER A 46 13.73 -2.76 -20.73
C SER A 46 14.49 -1.61 -21.38
N GLN A 47 15.14 -0.79 -20.58
CA GLN A 47 16.01 0.29 -21.06
C GLN A 47 17.37 0.17 -20.39
N THR A 48 18.44 0.23 -21.19
CA THR A 48 19.81 0.12 -20.70
C THR A 48 20.08 1.17 -19.63
N GLY A 49 20.63 0.73 -18.48
CA GLY A 49 20.93 1.60 -17.34
C GLY A 49 19.78 1.83 -16.36
N ILE A 50 18.54 1.53 -16.74
CA ILE A 50 17.36 1.71 -15.90
C ILE A 50 16.96 0.39 -15.23
N GLN A 51 16.66 0.46 -13.94
CA GLN A 51 16.27 -0.66 -13.09
C GLN A 51 15.09 -0.25 -12.19
N ASP A 52 14.58 -1.18 -11.39
CA ASP A 52 13.62 -0.91 -10.31
C ASP A 52 12.33 -0.21 -10.79
N PHE A 53 11.60 -0.86 -11.70
CA PHE A 53 10.26 -0.43 -12.13
C PHE A 53 9.23 -0.71 -11.01
N LEU A 54 9.20 0.16 -10.00
CA LEU A 54 8.51 -0.09 -8.72
C LEU A 54 7.12 0.52 -8.62
N THR A 55 6.84 1.60 -9.36
CA THR A 55 5.57 2.34 -9.23
C THR A 55 4.80 2.24 -10.54
N LEU A 56 3.55 1.76 -10.48
CA LEU A 56 2.67 1.60 -11.64
C LEU A 56 1.38 2.37 -11.39
N THR A 57 0.90 3.10 -12.40
CA THR A 57 -0.33 3.88 -12.31
C THR A 57 -1.04 3.87 -13.65
N LEU A 58 -2.21 3.23 -13.67
CA LEU A 58 -3.06 3.15 -14.85
C LEU A 58 -4.12 4.24 -14.78
N THR A 59 -4.23 5.05 -15.83
CA THR A 59 -5.35 5.96 -16.03
C THR A 59 -6.33 5.31 -17.01
N GLU A 60 -7.40 4.72 -16.49
CA GLU A 60 -8.37 3.95 -17.29
C GLU A 60 -9.03 4.80 -18.39
N GLN A 61 -9.26 6.10 -18.14
CA GLN A 61 -9.92 6.99 -19.09
C GLN A 61 -9.09 7.24 -20.36
N THR A 62 -7.76 7.25 -20.24
CA THR A 62 -6.85 7.52 -21.35
C THR A 62 -6.14 6.25 -21.86
N GLY A 63 -6.27 5.13 -21.15
CA GLY A 63 -5.56 3.89 -21.46
C GLY A 63 -4.03 4.01 -21.31
N LEU A 64 -3.55 4.97 -20.53
CA LEU A 64 -2.12 5.20 -20.30
C LEU A 64 -1.66 4.55 -18.98
N LEU A 65 -0.60 3.76 -19.07
CA LEU A 65 0.12 3.19 -17.94
C LEU A 65 1.40 4.01 -17.70
N TYR A 66 1.42 4.73 -16.59
CA TYR A 66 2.60 5.43 -16.12
C TYR A 66 3.43 4.52 -15.22
N VAL A 67 4.75 4.53 -15.43
CA VAL A 67 5.69 3.67 -14.72
C VAL A 67 6.82 4.53 -14.14
N GLY A 68 6.96 4.51 -12.82
CA GLY A 68 8.09 5.09 -12.11
C GLY A 68 9.17 4.03 -11.86
N ALA A 69 10.39 4.34 -12.28
CA ALA A 69 11.56 3.48 -12.14
C ALA A 69 12.66 4.15 -11.28
N ARG A 70 13.86 3.56 -11.24
CA ARG A 70 15.05 4.27 -10.77
C ARG A 70 15.46 5.30 -11.80
N GLU A 71 15.42 6.57 -11.40
CA GLU A 71 15.84 7.76 -12.15
C GLU A 71 15.06 8.08 -13.42
N ALA A 72 13.98 7.36 -13.68
CA ALA A 72 13.19 7.54 -14.89
C ALA A 72 11.70 7.35 -14.66
N LEU A 73 10.91 8.01 -15.49
CA LEU A 73 9.48 7.75 -15.66
C LEU A 73 9.17 7.41 -17.11
N PHE A 74 8.15 6.57 -17.30
CA PHE A 74 7.69 6.15 -18.61
C PHE A 74 6.17 6.24 -18.70
N ALA A 75 5.67 6.52 -19.89
CA ALA A 75 4.25 6.41 -20.23
C ALA A 75 4.08 5.38 -21.35
N PHE A 76 3.19 4.41 -21.16
CA PHE A 76 2.86 3.40 -22.15
C PHE A 76 1.38 3.49 -22.52
N SER A 77 1.07 3.33 -23.80
CA SER A 77 -0.30 3.07 -24.23
C SER A 77 -0.60 1.59 -24.03
N VAL A 78 -1.64 1.27 -23.26
CA VAL A 78 -2.07 -0.12 -23.04
C VAL A 78 -2.74 -0.69 -24.30
N GLU A 79 -3.36 0.15 -25.11
CA GLU A 79 -3.99 -0.26 -26.37
C GLU A 79 -2.95 -0.52 -27.47
N ALA A 80 -2.03 0.42 -27.69
CA ALA A 80 -0.97 0.26 -28.69
C ALA A 80 0.17 -0.66 -28.22
N LEU A 81 0.29 -0.88 -26.91
CA LEU A 81 1.40 -1.59 -26.27
C LEU A 81 2.77 -0.96 -26.59
N GLU A 82 2.80 0.37 -26.68
CA GLU A 82 3.98 1.16 -27.10
C GLU A 82 4.32 2.26 -26.10
N LEU A 83 5.63 2.57 -26.01
CA LEU A 83 6.15 3.68 -25.24
C LEU A 83 5.73 5.01 -25.88
N GLN A 84 5.03 5.84 -25.10
CA GLN A 84 4.56 7.16 -25.52
C GLN A 84 5.54 8.27 -25.13
N GLY A 85 6.25 8.10 -24.01
CA GLY A 85 7.19 9.10 -23.53
C GLY A 85 8.06 8.58 -22.38
N ALA A 86 9.21 9.24 -22.20
CA ALA A 86 10.16 8.95 -21.14
C ALA A 86 10.71 10.25 -20.55
N ILE A 87 10.87 10.28 -19.23
CA ILE A 87 11.46 11.39 -18.48
C ILE A 87 12.67 10.83 -17.74
N SER A 88 13.84 11.47 -17.88
CA SER A 88 14.95 11.27 -16.93
C SER A 88 14.78 12.25 -15.77
N TRP A 89 14.73 11.71 -14.55
CA TRP A 89 14.70 12.46 -13.30
C TRP A 89 15.74 11.93 -12.33
N GLU A 90 17.01 12.08 -12.72
CA GLU A 90 18.17 11.66 -11.94
C GLU A 90 18.42 12.57 -10.73
N ALA A 91 18.98 12.00 -9.66
CA ALA A 91 19.49 12.81 -8.56
C ALA A 91 20.82 13.48 -8.99
N PRO A 92 21.02 14.79 -8.74
CA PRO A 92 22.25 15.50 -9.08
C PRO A 92 23.49 14.89 -8.44
N ALA A 93 24.65 15.06 -9.07
CA ALA A 93 25.90 14.50 -8.58
C ALA A 93 26.26 14.98 -7.17
N GLU A 94 25.96 16.25 -6.84
CA GLU A 94 26.20 16.79 -5.50
C GLU A 94 25.35 16.05 -4.46
N LYS A 95 24.08 15.77 -4.79
CA LYS A 95 23.14 15.07 -3.89
C LYS A 95 23.51 13.61 -3.71
N LYS A 96 23.97 12.95 -4.78
CA LYS A 96 24.54 11.60 -4.70
C LYS A 96 25.78 11.59 -3.81
N ALA A 97 26.68 12.55 -3.94
CA ALA A 97 27.87 12.68 -3.09
C ALA A 97 27.53 12.89 -1.61
N GLU A 98 26.58 13.77 -1.30
CA GLU A 98 26.07 13.98 0.06
C GLU A 98 25.48 12.69 0.67
N CYS A 99 24.73 11.93 -0.13
CA CYS A 99 24.16 10.64 0.28
C CYS A 99 25.26 9.62 0.64
N ILE A 100 26.30 9.53 -0.20
CA ILE A 100 27.44 8.63 0.01
C ILE A 100 28.24 9.03 1.25
N GLN A 101 28.46 10.33 1.47
CA GLN A 101 29.13 10.84 2.67
C GLN A 101 28.38 10.50 3.96
N LYS A 102 27.05 10.31 3.89
CA LYS A 102 26.21 9.84 5.01
C LYS A 102 26.22 8.31 5.18
N GLY A 103 27.09 7.59 4.47
CA GLY A 103 27.32 6.16 4.62
C GLY A 103 26.37 5.27 3.80
N LYS A 104 25.70 5.82 2.79
CA LYS A 104 24.77 5.08 1.92
C LYS A 104 25.45 4.58 0.64
N SER A 105 24.95 3.48 0.09
CA SER A 105 25.53 2.82 -1.08
C SER A 105 25.36 3.64 -2.36
N ASN A 106 26.47 3.88 -3.05
CA ASN A 106 26.48 4.52 -4.38
C ASN A 106 25.95 3.62 -5.51
N GLN A 107 25.81 2.32 -5.28
CA GLN A 107 25.37 1.34 -6.28
C GLN A 107 23.90 0.96 -6.16
N THR A 108 23.30 1.14 -4.98
CA THR A 108 21.94 0.64 -4.70
C THR A 108 21.01 1.64 -4.02
N GLU A 109 21.54 2.69 -3.37
CA GLU A 109 20.73 3.55 -2.49
C GLU A 109 20.72 5.02 -2.93
N CYS A 110 21.86 5.56 -3.35
CA CYS A 110 22.02 6.98 -3.69
C CYS A 110 21.56 7.33 -5.12
N PHE A 111 20.31 6.98 -5.43
CA PHE A 111 19.63 7.35 -6.68
C PHE A 111 18.25 7.95 -6.37
N ASN A 112 17.60 8.50 -7.40
CA ASN A 112 16.20 8.86 -7.29
C ASN A 112 15.31 7.65 -7.62
N PHE A 113 14.65 7.05 -6.63
CA PHE A 113 13.66 6.00 -6.86
C PHE A 113 12.28 6.62 -6.84
N ILE A 114 11.49 6.46 -7.91
CA ILE A 114 10.11 6.95 -7.93
C ILE A 114 9.25 6.06 -7.03
N ARG A 115 8.62 6.67 -6.02
CA ARG A 115 7.81 5.96 -5.00
C ARG A 115 6.36 6.40 -4.96
N PHE A 116 6.04 7.56 -5.54
CA PHE A 116 4.67 8.03 -5.68
C PHE A 116 4.49 8.61 -7.08
N LEU A 117 3.40 8.24 -7.73
CA LEU A 117 3.00 8.73 -9.04
C LEU A 117 1.48 8.56 -9.12
N GLN A 118 0.72 9.63 -9.17
CA GLN A 118 -0.74 9.56 -9.31
C GLN A 118 -1.29 10.79 -10.06
N PRO A 119 -2.45 10.68 -10.73
CA PRO A 119 -3.15 11.84 -11.26
C PRO A 119 -3.47 12.85 -10.14
N TYR A 120 -3.08 14.10 -10.34
CA TYR A 120 -3.42 15.21 -9.44
C TYR A 120 -4.68 15.93 -9.89
N ASN A 121 -4.75 16.20 -11.18
CA ASN A 121 -5.91 16.76 -11.84
C ASN A 121 -5.99 16.21 -13.27
N THR A 122 -6.83 16.79 -14.12
CA THR A 122 -7.02 16.34 -15.51
C THR A 122 -5.83 16.58 -16.43
N SER A 123 -4.88 17.44 -16.05
CA SER A 123 -3.73 17.81 -16.87
C SER A 123 -2.37 17.41 -16.30
N HIS A 124 -2.30 17.09 -15.01
CA HIS A 124 -1.04 16.84 -14.31
C HIS A 124 -1.08 15.57 -13.48
N LEU A 125 0.04 14.85 -13.48
CA LEU A 125 0.38 13.88 -12.45
C LEU A 125 1.15 14.58 -11.33
N TYR A 126 1.03 14.09 -10.11
CA TYR A 126 1.95 14.38 -9.02
C TYR A 126 2.91 13.22 -8.83
N VAL A 127 4.20 13.51 -8.73
CA VAL A 127 5.26 12.52 -8.61
C VAL A 127 6.18 12.85 -7.44
N CYS A 128 6.61 11.82 -6.71
CA CYS A 128 7.67 11.93 -5.72
C CYS A 128 8.69 10.79 -5.84
N GLY A 129 9.94 11.11 -5.55
CA GLY A 129 11.02 10.13 -5.48
C GLY A 129 11.95 10.36 -4.30
N THR A 130 12.77 9.35 -3.99
CA THR A 130 13.70 9.38 -2.84
C THR A 130 14.83 10.40 -3.03
N TYR A 131 15.13 10.73 -4.29
CA TYR A 131 16.10 11.75 -4.72
C TYR A 131 17.43 11.70 -3.94
N ALA A 132 18.03 10.51 -3.88
CA ALA A 132 19.24 10.21 -3.10
C ALA A 132 19.13 10.60 -1.61
N PHE A 133 18.13 10.04 -0.92
CA PHE A 133 17.84 10.31 0.50
C PHE A 133 17.55 11.80 0.78
N GLN A 134 16.96 12.50 -0.18
CA GLN A 134 16.45 13.88 -0.02
C GLN A 134 15.12 14.01 -0.75
N PRO A 135 14.05 13.35 -0.28
CA PRO A 135 12.83 13.16 -1.06
C PRO A 135 12.31 14.45 -1.67
N LYS A 136 11.98 14.40 -2.96
CA LYS A 136 11.45 15.52 -3.74
C LYS A 136 10.16 15.13 -4.43
N CYS A 137 9.30 16.13 -4.61
CA CYS A 137 8.08 15.99 -5.39
C CYS A 137 7.96 17.10 -6.43
N THR A 138 7.23 16.83 -7.51
CA THR A 138 6.90 17.80 -8.55
C THR A 138 5.67 17.33 -9.34
N TYR A 139 5.27 18.07 -10.35
CA TYR A 139 4.18 17.73 -11.26
C TYR A 139 4.75 17.32 -12.62
N ILE A 140 3.98 16.49 -13.34
CA ILE A 140 4.25 16.13 -14.74
C ILE A 140 3.05 16.57 -15.57
N ASP A 141 3.29 17.40 -16.59
CA ASP A 141 2.29 17.74 -17.58
C ASP A 141 1.97 16.48 -18.41
N MET A 142 0.70 16.06 -18.40
CA MET A 142 0.27 14.80 -19.01
C MET A 142 0.23 14.85 -20.53
N LEU A 143 0.13 16.04 -21.13
CA LEU A 143 0.04 16.22 -22.59
C LEU A 143 1.41 16.07 -23.24
N THR A 144 2.42 16.71 -22.67
CA THR A 144 3.81 16.73 -23.15
C THR A 144 4.67 15.67 -22.50
N PHE A 145 4.21 15.08 -21.40
CA PHE A 145 4.95 14.16 -20.54
C PHE A 145 6.31 14.74 -20.13
N THR A 146 6.29 15.95 -19.58
CA THR A 146 7.48 16.66 -19.08
C THR A 146 7.29 17.09 -17.63
N LEU A 147 8.40 17.16 -16.88
CA LEU A 147 8.38 17.68 -15.52
C LEU A 147 8.12 19.20 -15.54
N GLU A 148 7.29 19.65 -14.61
CA GLU A 148 7.06 21.07 -14.39
C GLU A 148 8.36 21.82 -14.09
N ARG A 149 8.47 23.03 -14.65
CA ARG A 149 9.68 23.85 -14.51
C ARG A 149 9.65 24.61 -13.20
N GLY A 150 10.68 24.45 -12.37
CA GLY A 150 10.81 25.19 -11.12
C GLY A 150 11.60 24.42 -10.07
N GLU A 151 11.57 24.94 -8.84
CA GLU A 151 12.13 24.22 -7.70
C GLU A 151 11.21 23.06 -7.30
N PHE A 152 11.81 21.89 -7.07
CA PHE A 152 11.07 20.74 -6.59
C PHE A 152 10.61 20.92 -5.14
N GLU A 153 9.36 20.55 -4.88
CA GLU A 153 8.77 20.57 -3.55
C GLU A 153 9.52 19.62 -2.60
N ASP A 154 9.53 19.97 -1.31
CA ASP A 154 9.99 19.06 -0.27
C ASP A 154 9.07 17.83 -0.20
N GLY A 155 9.68 16.64 -0.31
CA GLY A 155 9.02 15.35 -0.25
C GLY A 155 8.99 14.73 1.14
N LYS A 156 9.52 15.42 2.16
CA LYS A 156 9.54 14.95 3.55
C LYS A 156 8.13 14.59 4.03
N GLY A 157 7.96 13.35 4.47
CA GLY A 157 6.68 12.81 4.91
C GLY A 157 5.69 12.45 3.79
N LYS A 158 5.98 12.82 2.53
CA LYS A 158 5.22 12.43 1.32
C LYS A 158 5.81 11.17 0.66
N CYS A 159 7.13 11.02 0.73
CA CYS A 159 7.94 10.00 0.09
C CYS A 159 9.05 9.53 1.06
N PRO A 160 9.42 8.25 1.09
CA PRO A 160 10.48 7.77 1.97
C PRO A 160 11.85 8.27 1.54
N TYR A 161 12.77 8.41 2.50
CA TYR A 161 14.19 8.68 2.24
C TYR A 161 14.89 7.45 1.65
N ASP A 162 14.63 6.29 2.24
CA ASP A 162 15.25 5.02 1.90
C ASP A 162 14.34 4.22 0.94
N PRO A 163 14.83 3.80 -0.24
CA PRO A 163 14.02 3.08 -1.23
C PRO A 163 13.51 1.72 -0.74
N ALA A 164 14.15 1.11 0.25
CA ALA A 164 13.75 -0.19 0.81
C ALA A 164 12.61 -0.07 1.84
N LYS A 165 12.25 1.13 2.27
CA LYS A 165 11.20 1.33 3.29
C LYS A 165 9.80 1.35 2.66
N GLY A 166 8.87 0.74 3.39
CA GLY A 166 7.46 0.72 3.06
C GLY A 166 6.86 2.12 3.02
N HIS A 167 6.02 2.36 2.03
CA HIS A 167 5.36 3.65 1.78
C HIS A 167 4.01 3.36 1.12
N THR A 168 3.06 4.25 1.35
CA THR A 168 1.83 4.31 0.56
C THR A 168 1.33 5.75 0.53
N GLY A 169 0.55 6.08 -0.50
CA GLY A 169 -0.17 7.34 -0.52
C GLY A 169 -1.29 7.34 -1.54
N LEU A 170 -2.18 8.31 -1.43
CA LEU A 170 -3.22 8.59 -2.40
C LEU A 170 -3.59 10.08 -2.40
N LEU A 171 -4.05 10.57 -3.55
CA LEU A 171 -4.62 11.90 -3.70
C LEU A 171 -6.15 11.83 -3.59
N VAL A 172 -6.73 12.67 -2.74
CA VAL A 172 -8.19 12.88 -2.61
C VAL A 172 -8.45 14.36 -2.64
N ASP A 173 -9.24 14.82 -3.61
CA ASP A 173 -9.66 16.22 -3.74
C ASP A 173 -8.50 17.24 -3.68
N GLY A 174 -7.35 16.88 -4.27
CA GLY A 174 -6.14 17.72 -4.29
C GLY A 174 -5.30 17.69 -3.01
N GLU A 175 -5.68 16.90 -2.01
CA GLU A 175 -4.89 16.64 -0.80
C GLU A 175 -4.17 15.29 -0.89
N LEU A 176 -2.89 15.27 -0.53
CA LEU A 176 -2.10 14.05 -0.47
C LEU A 176 -2.16 13.45 0.92
N TYR A 177 -2.69 12.23 1.00
CA TYR A 177 -2.63 11.37 2.17
C TYR A 177 -1.49 10.39 1.97
N SER A 178 -0.52 10.38 2.87
CA SER A 178 0.71 9.59 2.74
C SER A 178 1.07 8.93 4.06
N ALA A 179 1.67 7.75 3.99
CA ALA A 179 2.18 7.04 5.14
C ALA A 179 3.59 6.53 4.85
N THR A 180 4.55 7.01 5.63
CA THR A 180 5.97 6.81 5.37
C THR A 180 6.81 7.11 6.62
N LEU A 181 8.13 7.16 6.44
CA LEU A 181 9.10 7.58 7.45
C LEU A 181 9.57 9.01 7.14
N ASN A 182 9.49 9.88 8.14
CA ASN A 182 9.65 11.32 8.03
C ASN A 182 11.11 11.81 8.11
N ASN A 183 12.07 10.92 8.37
CA ASN A 183 13.46 11.27 8.58
C ASN A 183 14.42 10.33 7.83
N PHE A 184 15.67 10.78 7.68
CA PHE A 184 16.73 10.05 6.99
C PHE A 184 17.00 8.66 7.60
N LEU A 185 16.92 8.54 8.93
CA LEU A 185 17.19 7.28 9.65
C LEU A 185 16.06 6.24 9.51
N GLY A 186 14.88 6.65 9.06
CA GLY A 186 13.73 5.76 8.96
C GLY A 186 13.15 5.36 10.33
N THR A 187 13.18 6.26 11.30
CA THR A 187 12.74 6.01 12.69
C THR A 187 11.51 6.82 13.11
N GLU A 188 11.12 7.83 12.32
CA GLU A 188 9.95 8.67 12.58
C GLU A 188 8.79 8.29 11.66
N PRO A 189 7.94 7.30 12.00
CA PRO A 189 6.77 7.00 11.19
C PRO A 189 5.75 8.12 11.24
N VAL A 190 5.11 8.36 10.10
CA VAL A 190 4.09 9.41 9.98
C VAL A 190 3.01 8.96 9.01
N ILE A 191 1.75 9.19 9.40
CA ILE A 191 0.63 9.31 8.46
C ILE A 191 0.31 10.80 8.36
N LEU A 192 0.47 11.36 7.17
CA LEU A 192 0.45 12.78 6.88
C LEU A 192 -0.61 13.10 5.82
N ARG A 193 -1.42 14.12 6.06
CA ARG A 193 -2.14 14.87 5.02
C ARG A 193 -1.42 16.18 4.77
N ASN A 194 -1.13 16.45 3.52
CA ASN A 194 -0.51 17.68 3.05
C ASN A 194 -1.17 18.10 1.72
N MET A 195 -0.74 19.23 1.16
CA MET A 195 -1.36 19.89 0.02
C MET A 195 -2.78 20.37 0.36
N GLY A 196 -3.41 21.05 -0.60
CA GLY A 196 -4.74 21.63 -0.42
C GLY A 196 -4.76 22.91 0.43
N PRO A 197 -5.97 23.41 0.73
CA PRO A 197 -6.17 24.70 1.41
C PRO A 197 -6.01 24.62 2.93
N HIS A 198 -5.99 23.41 3.49
CA HIS A 198 -5.96 23.18 4.92
C HIS A 198 -4.53 23.03 5.45
N HIS A 199 -4.34 23.22 6.76
CA HIS A 199 -3.05 22.92 7.38
C HIS A 199 -2.74 21.43 7.30
N SER A 200 -1.44 21.11 7.21
CA SER A 200 -1.01 19.71 7.20
C SER A 200 -1.36 19.02 8.53
N MET A 201 -1.85 17.79 8.43
CA MET A 201 -2.26 16.96 9.56
C MET A 201 -1.36 15.75 9.67
N LYS A 202 -0.92 15.40 10.88
CA LYS A 202 -0.04 14.23 11.07
C LYS A 202 -0.34 13.44 12.33
N THR A 203 0.16 12.21 12.39
CA THR A 203 0.14 11.40 13.62
C THR A 203 1.05 11.96 14.71
N GLU A 204 0.87 11.49 15.94
CA GLU A 204 1.84 11.70 17.02
C GLU A 204 3.01 10.72 16.94
N TYR A 205 4.17 11.14 17.43
CA TYR A 205 5.39 10.31 17.49
C TYR A 205 5.42 9.49 18.78
N LEU A 206 4.35 8.71 19.01
CA LEU A 206 4.20 7.87 20.19
C LEU A 206 3.92 6.43 19.72
N ALA A 207 4.55 5.44 20.35
CA ALA A 207 4.48 4.04 19.92
C ALA A 207 3.04 3.49 19.89
N PHE A 208 2.13 4.02 20.71
CA PHE A 208 0.73 3.62 20.67
C PHE A 208 0.02 4.04 19.37
N TRP A 209 0.50 5.08 18.69
CA TRP A 209 0.02 5.47 17.35
C TRP A 209 0.62 4.56 16.29
N LEU A 210 1.94 4.54 16.20
CA LEU A 210 2.69 3.80 15.19
C LEU A 210 4.00 3.32 15.82
N ASN A 211 4.28 2.02 15.74
CA ASN A 211 5.47 1.42 16.33
C ASN A 211 6.28 0.64 15.29
N GLU A 212 7.31 1.27 14.72
CA GLU A 212 8.15 0.70 13.65
C GLU A 212 7.31 0.11 12.48
N PRO A 213 6.35 0.85 11.90
CA PRO A 213 5.48 0.31 10.88
C PRO A 213 6.20 0.09 9.54
N HIS A 214 5.79 -0.96 8.84
CA HIS A 214 6.01 -1.19 7.42
C HIS A 214 4.70 -0.92 6.67
N PHE A 215 4.60 0.25 6.04
CA PHE A 215 3.42 0.64 5.26
C PHE A 215 3.32 -0.14 3.95
N VAL A 216 2.09 -0.54 3.59
CA VAL A 216 1.83 -1.42 2.44
C VAL A 216 0.83 -0.82 1.46
N GLY A 217 -0.26 -0.22 1.95
CA GLY A 217 -1.31 0.27 1.07
C GLY A 217 -2.24 1.25 1.75
N SER A 218 -2.96 2.03 0.95
CA SER A 218 -3.97 2.98 1.41
C SER A 218 -5.18 2.96 0.49
N ALA A 219 -6.35 3.25 1.04
CA ALA A 219 -7.60 3.28 0.29
C ALA A 219 -8.50 4.43 0.76
N TYR A 220 -9.05 5.16 -0.20
CA TYR A 220 -10.10 6.14 0.04
C TYR A 220 -11.48 5.47 -0.11
N ILE A 221 -12.33 5.61 0.91
CA ILE A 221 -13.68 5.07 0.95
C ILE A 221 -14.69 6.21 1.17
N PRO A 222 -15.58 6.48 0.19
CA PRO A 222 -16.52 7.58 0.27
C PRO A 222 -17.76 7.20 1.10
N GLU A 223 -17.58 7.03 2.41
CA GLU A 223 -18.64 6.60 3.34
C GLU A 223 -19.78 7.63 3.48
N SER A 224 -19.56 8.88 3.06
CA SER A 224 -20.60 9.91 3.01
C SER A 224 -21.70 9.60 1.98
N VAL A 225 -21.38 8.83 0.94
CA VAL A 225 -22.33 8.52 -0.14
C VAL A 225 -23.47 7.65 0.40
N GLY A 226 -24.70 8.17 0.28
CA GLY A 226 -25.90 7.49 0.79
C GLY A 226 -26.11 7.63 2.29
N SER A 227 -25.27 8.41 3.00
CA SER A 227 -25.42 8.68 4.42
C SER A 227 -26.35 9.86 4.66
N PHE A 228 -27.54 9.61 5.24
CA PHE A 228 -28.51 10.67 5.55
C PHE A 228 -28.05 11.59 6.69
N THR A 229 -27.11 11.11 7.52
CA THR A 229 -26.52 11.84 8.65
C THR A 229 -25.16 12.48 8.31
N GLY A 230 -24.64 12.25 7.09
CA GLY A 230 -23.37 12.80 6.63
C GLY A 230 -22.15 12.27 7.40
N ASP A 231 -21.97 10.94 7.42
CA ASP A 231 -20.68 10.39 7.89
C ASP A 231 -19.56 10.87 6.96
N ASP A 232 -18.40 11.19 7.52
CA ASP A 232 -17.28 11.72 6.76
C ASP A 232 -16.58 10.59 6.00
N ASP A 233 -16.09 10.91 4.81
CA ASP A 233 -15.31 9.97 4.02
C ASP A 233 -14.04 9.59 4.78
N LYS A 234 -13.56 8.37 4.55
CA LYS A 234 -12.45 7.82 5.34
C LYS A 234 -11.29 7.41 4.44
N VAL A 235 -10.10 7.66 4.96
CA VAL A 235 -8.85 7.18 4.36
C VAL A 235 -8.29 6.10 5.27
N TYR A 236 -8.16 4.91 4.70
CA TYR A 236 -7.63 3.73 5.37
C TYR A 236 -6.17 3.53 5.01
N PHE A 237 -5.37 3.09 5.98
CA PHE A 237 -3.95 2.78 5.85
C PHE A 237 -3.68 1.38 6.37
N PHE A 238 -2.95 0.59 5.60
CA PHE A 238 -2.67 -0.81 5.88
C PHE A 238 -1.16 -1.01 6.01
N PHE A 239 -0.76 -1.61 7.12
CA PHE A 239 0.65 -1.75 7.47
C PHE A 239 0.86 -2.92 8.43
N SER A 240 2.11 -3.34 8.59
CA SER A 240 2.52 -4.22 9.70
C SER A 240 3.32 -3.40 10.70
N GLU A 241 3.18 -3.63 11.99
CA GLU A 241 3.94 -2.91 13.02
C GLU A 241 4.31 -3.83 14.19
N ARG A 242 5.22 -3.39 15.05
CA ARG A 242 5.53 -4.05 16.31
C ARG A 242 4.37 -3.82 17.30
N ALA A 243 3.69 -4.88 17.71
CA ALA A 243 2.57 -4.79 18.65
C ALA A 243 3.03 -4.24 20.01
N VAL A 244 2.17 -3.44 20.64
CA VAL A 244 2.40 -2.85 21.98
C VAL A 244 1.50 -3.48 23.05
N GLU A 245 0.46 -4.20 22.63
CA GLU A 245 -0.52 -4.86 23.50
C GLU A 245 -0.08 -6.23 24.03
N TYR A 246 1.02 -6.78 23.51
CA TYR A 246 1.55 -8.07 23.93
C TYR A 246 2.79 -7.87 24.79
N ASP A 247 2.69 -8.17 26.08
CA ASP A 247 3.82 -8.31 27.00
C ASP A 247 4.42 -9.72 26.86
N CYS A 248 4.91 -10.04 25.66
CA CYS A 248 5.51 -11.33 25.35
C CYS A 248 7.01 -11.16 25.12
N TYR A 249 7.81 -12.13 25.59
CA TYR A 249 9.26 -12.18 25.40
C TYR A 249 9.70 -12.19 23.92
N ALA A 250 8.79 -12.43 22.98
CA ALA A 250 9.04 -12.40 21.55
C ALA A 250 8.37 -11.17 20.92
N GLU A 251 9.17 -10.33 20.27
CA GLU A 251 8.68 -9.22 19.45
C GLU A 251 7.63 -9.73 18.44
N GLN A 252 6.37 -9.32 18.61
CA GLN A 252 5.29 -9.76 17.74
C GLN A 252 4.93 -8.65 16.75
N VAL A 253 5.36 -8.82 15.50
CA VAL A 253 4.84 -8.01 14.38
C VAL A 253 3.41 -8.45 14.09
N VAL A 254 2.50 -7.49 13.90
CA VAL A 254 1.09 -7.72 13.54
C VAL A 254 0.67 -6.82 12.37
N ALA A 255 -0.23 -7.32 11.54
CA ALA A 255 -0.87 -6.53 10.50
C ALA A 255 -1.99 -5.65 11.11
N ARG A 256 -2.13 -4.44 10.58
CA ARG A 256 -3.08 -3.42 11.02
C ARG A 256 -3.80 -2.79 9.85
N VAL A 257 -5.01 -2.35 10.13
CA VAL A 257 -5.70 -1.30 9.39
C VAL A 257 -5.88 -0.12 10.32
N ALA A 258 -5.56 1.08 9.85
CA ALA A 258 -5.91 2.33 10.50
C ALA A 258 -6.81 3.15 9.59
N ARG A 259 -7.55 4.09 10.18
CA ARG A 259 -8.41 5.02 9.47
C ARG A 259 -8.29 6.44 10.02
N VAL A 260 -8.53 7.42 9.17
CA VAL A 260 -8.75 8.83 9.52
C VAL A 260 -9.95 9.36 8.72
N CYS A 261 -10.65 10.36 9.26
CA CYS A 261 -11.73 11.05 8.55
C CYS A 261 -11.14 12.16 7.66
N LYS A 262 -11.69 12.33 6.45
CA LYS A 262 -11.19 13.28 5.44
C LYS A 262 -11.26 14.72 5.93
N GLY A 263 -12.35 15.10 6.58
CA GLY A 263 -12.62 16.41 7.18
C GLY A 263 -12.02 16.64 8.57
N ASP A 264 -11.15 15.76 9.07
CA ASP A 264 -10.48 16.00 10.35
C ASP A 264 -9.54 17.22 10.26
N MET A 265 -9.72 18.16 11.20
CA MET A 265 -8.95 19.41 11.27
C MET A 265 -8.05 19.49 12.51
N GLY A 266 -8.03 18.42 13.32
CA GLY A 266 -7.30 18.37 14.57
C GLY A 266 -8.03 19.05 15.72
N GLY A 267 -7.43 18.98 16.90
CA GLY A 267 -8.02 19.57 18.09
C GLY A 267 -7.67 21.04 18.27
N ALA A 268 -8.56 21.78 18.94
CA ALA A 268 -8.38 23.21 19.19
C ALA A 268 -7.28 23.52 20.23
N ARG A 269 -7.10 22.66 21.24
CA ARG A 269 -6.13 22.84 22.35
C ARG A 269 -5.11 21.72 22.40
N THR A 270 -5.57 20.48 22.53
CA THR A 270 -4.77 19.26 22.39
C THR A 270 -4.82 18.77 20.95
N LEU A 271 -3.82 18.02 20.49
CA LEU A 271 -3.79 17.47 19.11
C LEU A 271 -3.91 18.55 18.02
N GLN A 272 -3.31 19.73 18.25
CA GLN A 272 -3.28 20.78 17.24
C GLN A 272 -2.49 20.30 16.01
N ARG A 273 -3.12 20.34 14.83
CA ARG A 273 -2.57 19.82 13.57
C ARG A 273 -2.24 18.31 13.62
N LYS A 274 -2.96 17.58 14.47
CA LYS A 274 -2.82 16.14 14.66
C LYS A 274 -4.16 15.47 14.52
N TRP A 275 -4.20 14.27 13.95
CA TRP A 275 -5.44 13.53 13.75
C TRP A 275 -6.20 13.40 15.08
N THR A 276 -7.51 13.64 15.07
CA THR A 276 -8.41 13.35 16.19
C THR A 276 -9.23 12.10 15.93
N THR A 277 -9.25 11.64 14.67
CA THR A 277 -10.04 10.52 14.17
C THR A 277 -9.19 9.29 13.81
N PHE A 278 -7.90 9.32 14.15
CA PHE A 278 -7.02 8.17 13.96
C PHE A 278 -7.41 7.03 14.88
N LEU A 279 -7.83 5.91 14.29
CA LEU A 279 -8.04 4.64 14.98
C LEU A 279 -7.35 3.54 14.20
N LYS A 280 -6.86 2.51 14.90
CA LYS A 280 -6.28 1.31 14.29
C LYS A 280 -6.81 0.03 14.93
N ALA A 281 -6.89 -1.03 14.13
CA ALA A 281 -7.31 -2.36 14.54
C ALA A 281 -6.37 -3.42 13.95
N ARG A 282 -6.31 -4.59 14.60
CA ARG A 282 -5.54 -5.73 14.11
C ARG A 282 -6.25 -6.40 12.94
N LEU A 283 -5.49 -6.75 11.90
CA LEU A 283 -5.93 -7.66 10.85
C LEU A 283 -5.40 -9.06 11.18
N VAL A 284 -6.30 -10.05 11.21
CA VAL A 284 -5.97 -11.44 11.53
C VAL A 284 -6.12 -12.29 10.27
N CYS A 285 -5.00 -12.83 9.79
CA CYS A 285 -4.95 -13.89 8.80
C CYS A 285 -4.29 -15.11 9.46
N SER A 286 -5.06 -16.17 9.69
CA SER A 286 -4.58 -17.37 10.40
C SER A 286 -5.26 -18.64 9.90
N ALA A 287 -4.61 -19.77 10.14
CA ALA A 287 -5.19 -21.10 10.04
C ALA A 287 -5.08 -21.75 11.43
N PRO A 288 -6.06 -21.55 12.32
CA PRO A 288 -5.99 -21.96 13.72
C PRO A 288 -5.76 -23.46 13.92
N ASP A 289 -6.38 -24.30 13.08
CA ASP A 289 -6.21 -25.76 13.12
C ASP A 289 -4.77 -26.22 12.89
N TRP A 290 -3.98 -25.38 12.22
CA TRP A 290 -2.57 -25.61 11.90
C TRP A 290 -1.63 -24.74 12.75
N GLN A 291 -2.18 -23.95 13.68
CA GLN A 291 -1.45 -22.98 14.50
C GLN A 291 -0.62 -21.97 13.67
N LEU A 292 -1.06 -21.66 12.44
CA LEU A 292 -0.36 -20.73 11.55
C LEU A 292 -0.96 -19.33 11.66
N TYR A 293 -0.07 -18.33 11.79
CA TYR A 293 -0.42 -16.91 11.79
C TYR A 293 0.40 -16.17 10.74
N PHE A 294 -0.29 -15.50 9.82
CA PHE A 294 0.31 -14.72 8.75
C PHE A 294 0.25 -13.25 9.13
N ASN A 295 1.21 -12.82 9.96
CA ASN A 295 1.15 -11.51 10.61
C ASN A 295 1.78 -10.37 9.77
N GLN A 296 2.49 -10.68 8.69
CA GLN A 296 3.14 -9.65 7.87
C GLN A 296 2.35 -9.39 6.58
N LEU A 297 1.67 -8.26 6.51
CA LEU A 297 1.02 -7.80 5.28
C LEU A 297 2.09 -7.42 4.23
N GLN A 298 1.96 -7.94 3.01
CA GLN A 298 2.91 -7.72 1.91
C GLN A 298 2.32 -6.88 0.77
N ALA A 299 1.04 -7.10 0.46
CA ALA A 299 0.34 -6.38 -0.60
C ALA A 299 -1.14 -6.22 -0.25
N LEU A 300 -1.77 -5.20 -0.84
CA LEU A 300 -3.17 -4.89 -0.66
C LEU A 300 -3.79 -4.59 -2.03
N HIS A 301 -5.01 -5.08 -2.27
CA HIS A 301 -5.86 -4.64 -3.35
C HIS A 301 -7.24 -4.28 -2.80
N THR A 302 -7.79 -3.15 -3.25
CA THR A 302 -9.13 -2.71 -2.86
C THR A 302 -10.08 -2.93 -4.03
N LEU A 303 -11.00 -3.88 -3.87
CA LEU A 303 -12.08 -4.11 -4.82
C LEU A 303 -13.27 -3.22 -4.44
N ARG A 304 -13.46 -2.15 -5.21
CA ARG A 304 -14.61 -1.24 -5.05
C ARG A 304 -15.84 -1.82 -5.73
N ASP A 305 -16.99 -1.64 -5.09
CA ASP A 305 -18.31 -1.97 -5.65
C ASP A 305 -19.13 -0.67 -5.80
N ALA A 306 -20.33 -0.74 -6.36
CA ALA A 306 -21.22 0.39 -6.56
C ALA A 306 -21.60 1.08 -5.24
N SER A 307 -21.71 0.32 -4.15
CA SER A 307 -21.88 0.84 -2.79
C SER A 307 -20.58 0.66 -2.00
N TRP A 308 -20.20 1.70 -1.25
CA TRP A 308 -19.02 1.64 -0.40
C TRP A 308 -19.10 0.52 0.65
N HIS A 309 -20.31 0.18 1.11
CA HIS A 309 -20.56 -0.89 2.08
C HIS A 309 -20.08 -2.28 1.63
N ASN A 310 -20.01 -2.49 0.31
CA ASN A 310 -19.57 -3.76 -0.29
C ASN A 310 -18.08 -3.75 -0.67
N THR A 311 -17.34 -2.69 -0.34
CA THR A 311 -15.91 -2.60 -0.65
C THR A 311 -15.17 -3.74 0.05
N THR A 312 -14.40 -4.51 -0.71
CA THR A 312 -13.65 -5.65 -0.19
C THR A 312 -12.15 -5.39 -0.29
N PHE A 313 -11.42 -5.64 0.80
CA PHE A 313 -9.96 -5.54 0.83
C PHE A 313 -9.33 -6.93 0.74
N PHE A 314 -8.53 -7.17 -0.29
CA PHE A 314 -7.71 -8.37 -0.42
C PHE A 314 -6.30 -8.07 0.06
N GLY A 315 -5.82 -8.83 1.05
CA GLY A 315 -4.47 -8.72 1.58
C GLY A 315 -3.67 -9.98 1.32
N VAL A 316 -2.41 -9.84 0.91
CA VAL A 316 -1.44 -10.95 0.85
C VAL A 316 -0.60 -10.92 2.12
N PHE A 317 -0.64 -12.00 2.89
CA PHE A 317 0.06 -12.09 4.16
C PHE A 317 1.16 -13.14 4.11
N ARG A 318 2.27 -12.85 4.78
CA ARG A 318 3.43 -13.73 4.92
C ARG A 318 3.56 -14.20 6.37
N ALA A 319 3.94 -15.46 6.55
CA ALA A 319 4.30 -16.01 7.84
C ALA A 319 5.75 -15.66 8.21
N ARG A 320 6.06 -15.58 9.51
CA ARG A 320 7.37 -15.07 9.99
C ARG A 320 8.53 -16.04 9.82
N TRP A 321 8.26 -17.33 9.62
CA TRP A 321 9.26 -18.41 9.65
C TRP A 321 10.07 -18.51 8.36
#